data_AF-A0A1A9BA74-F1
#
_entry.id   AF-A0A1A9BA74-F1
#
_cell.length_a   1.000
_cell.length_b   1.000
_cell.length_c   1.000
_cell.angle_alpha   90.00
_cell.angle_beta   90.00
_cell.angle_gamma   90.00
#
_symmetry.space_group_name_H-M   'P 1'
#
loop_
_entity.id
_entity.type
_entity.pdbx_description
1 polymer ?
#
loop_
_entity_poly.entity_id
_entity_poly.type
_entity_poly.pdbx_seq_one_letter_code
_entity_poly.pdbx_strand_id
1 'polypeptide(L)'
;MNWQFRPLAAAAGLVVTAATALLAVSAAPASAAPLLCDQYATAQVQSGRYIVQNNRWGASTTQCIDVSNAGFTVTRADHNNSTSGPPASYPSIYAGCHYGACTANSGLPARVTGLTNPRATFNISTPNSGEWDAAFDLWFDASPNPPGQNYGAELMIWTNHRGRPQPIGSRIATVTIEGGTWDVWFGNIGWNVISYVRTTPSNTFANFSLKSFINDSVGRGKINTSWYMTSVQAGFEPWIGGAGLAVNLFDFNVNGNAAGGGGGGGGGTSVIRGVASNRCVDVAGWGKADGTPVQLYDCFPNNGNQQWRRVGNTFVSVDSGKCLDVSGGRTANGSVVQLWTCLNNGAQQWIVSGDGSIVNPNSGKCLDATELGTANGTRLQIWECGRPLGGNQQWRLG
;
A
#
# COMPACT_ATOMS: atom_id res chain seq x y z
N MET A 1 89.57 -35.35 32.85
CA MET A 1 88.14 -35.71 32.69
C MET A 1 87.33 -34.44 32.94
N ASN A 2 86.47 -33.88 32.11
CA ASN A 2 86.09 -34.10 30.72
C ASN A 2 85.45 -32.77 30.26
N TRP A 3 85.88 -32.27 29.10
CA TRP A 3 85.15 -31.53 28.06
C TRP A 3 84.01 -30.55 28.41
N GLN A 4 84.27 -29.26 28.13
CA GLN A 4 83.24 -28.29 27.74
C GLN A 4 82.71 -28.62 26.33
N PHE A 5 81.38 -28.70 26.18
CA PHE A 5 80.69 -28.53 24.90
C PHE A 5 79.44 -27.66 25.12
N ARG A 6 79.32 -26.59 24.32
CA ARG A 6 78.07 -25.85 24.12
C ARG A 6 77.24 -26.56 23.04
N PRO A 7 75.91 -26.65 23.19
CA PRO A 7 75.03 -26.38 22.05
C PRO A 7 73.84 -25.47 22.45
N LEU A 8 73.59 -24.41 21.69
CA LEU A 8 72.60 -24.27 20.60
C LEU A 8 71.28 -23.68 21.09
N ALA A 9 71.04 -22.44 20.65
CA ALA A 9 69.78 -21.73 20.79
C ALA A 9 68.70 -22.39 19.92
N ALA A 10 67.55 -22.69 20.53
CA ALA A 10 66.33 -23.02 19.81
C ALA A 10 65.38 -21.82 19.90
N ALA A 11 65.13 -21.20 18.75
CA ALA A 11 64.16 -20.12 18.61
C ALA A 11 62.74 -20.67 18.76
N ALA A 12 61.99 -20.17 19.73
CA ALA A 12 60.56 -20.45 19.87
C ALA A 12 59.79 -19.61 18.84
N GLY A 13 59.30 -20.24 17.78
CA GLY A 13 58.36 -19.65 16.83
C GLY A 13 56.98 -19.51 17.47
N LEU A 14 56.50 -18.27 17.62
CA LEU A 14 55.16 -17.95 18.07
C LEU A 14 54.18 -18.18 16.90
N VAL A 15 53.39 -19.26 16.96
CA VAL A 15 52.26 -19.48 16.04
C VAL A 15 51.07 -18.68 16.54
N VAL A 16 50.73 -17.58 15.86
CA VAL A 16 49.49 -16.83 16.08
C VAL A 16 48.40 -17.52 15.26
N THR A 17 47.51 -18.27 15.93
CA THR A 17 46.28 -18.77 15.33
C THR A 17 45.25 -17.64 15.28
N ALA A 18 44.99 -17.12 14.08
CA ALA A 18 43.88 -16.20 13.85
C ALA A 18 42.55 -16.96 13.90
N ALA A 19 41.80 -16.81 14.98
CA ALA A 19 40.43 -17.31 15.08
C ALA A 19 39.48 -16.36 14.32
N THR A 20 39.06 -16.74 13.13
CA THR A 20 37.95 -16.10 12.41
C THR A 20 36.64 -16.44 13.10
N ALA A 21 36.10 -15.50 13.88
CA ALA A 21 34.73 -15.59 14.37
C ALA A 21 33.76 -15.39 13.20
N LEU A 22 33.17 -16.49 12.69
CA LEU A 22 32.00 -16.42 11.83
C LEU A 22 30.82 -15.92 12.66
N LEU A 23 30.44 -14.67 12.46
CA LEU A 23 29.12 -14.18 12.85
C LEU A 23 28.07 -14.89 11.99
N ALA A 24 27.46 -15.94 12.54
CA ALA A 24 26.25 -16.51 11.97
C ALA A 24 25.15 -15.46 12.09
N VAL A 25 24.89 -14.73 11.00
CA VAL A 25 23.65 -13.97 10.86
C VAL A 25 22.55 -15.01 10.78
N SER A 26 21.86 -15.23 11.90
CA SER A 26 20.61 -15.98 11.91
C SER A 26 19.60 -15.16 11.09
N ALA A 27 19.41 -15.57 9.84
CA ALA A 27 18.20 -15.17 9.13
C ALA A 27 17.03 -15.68 9.97
N ALA A 28 16.21 -14.75 10.49
CA ALA A 28 14.95 -15.13 11.11
C ALA A 28 14.20 -16.04 10.11
N PRO A 29 13.65 -17.18 10.56
CA PRO A 29 12.87 -18.00 9.65
C PRO A 29 11.76 -17.14 9.08
N ALA A 30 11.61 -17.15 7.75
CA ALA A 30 10.41 -16.62 7.12
C ALA A 30 9.23 -17.39 7.74
N SER A 31 8.48 -16.74 8.63
CA SER A 31 7.32 -17.38 9.25
C SER A 31 6.36 -17.74 8.12
N ALA A 32 6.15 -19.03 7.90
CA ALA A 32 5.08 -19.49 7.02
C ALA A 32 3.79 -18.78 7.47
N ALA A 33 3.12 -18.13 6.52
CA ALA A 33 1.94 -17.36 6.84
C ALA A 33 0.83 -18.30 7.35
N PRO A 34 0.02 -17.89 8.34
CA PRO A 34 -0.82 -18.81 9.09
C PRO A 34 -2.10 -19.18 8.33
N LEU A 35 -2.47 -20.47 8.39
CA LEU A 35 -3.81 -20.95 8.06
C LEU A 35 -4.74 -20.67 9.26
N LEU A 36 -5.81 -19.91 9.05
CA LEU A 36 -6.78 -19.53 10.09
C LEU A 36 -8.09 -20.27 9.87
N CYS A 37 -8.45 -21.21 10.77
CA CYS A 37 -9.71 -21.95 10.71
C CYS A 37 -10.67 -21.66 11.89
N ASP A 38 -10.15 -21.16 13.01
CA ASP A 38 -11.00 -20.81 14.15
C ASP A 38 -11.88 -19.61 13.80
N GLN A 39 -13.08 -19.58 14.38
CA GLN A 39 -14.17 -18.68 14.01
C GLN A 39 -13.75 -17.21 13.94
N TYR A 40 -12.97 -16.75 14.92
CA TYR A 40 -12.49 -15.37 15.03
C TYR A 40 -10.97 -15.27 15.02
N ALA A 41 -10.27 -16.26 14.43
CA ALA A 41 -8.83 -16.18 14.30
C ALA A 41 -8.41 -14.98 13.44
N THR A 42 -7.31 -14.35 13.83
CA THR A 42 -6.73 -13.19 13.15
C THR A 42 -5.22 -13.34 12.98
N ALA A 43 -4.66 -12.68 11.96
CA ALA A 43 -3.22 -12.56 11.77
C ALA A 43 -2.85 -11.12 11.40
N GLN A 44 -1.76 -10.60 11.98
CA GLN A 44 -1.17 -9.34 11.54
C GLN A 44 -0.29 -9.55 10.30
N VAL A 45 -0.41 -8.65 9.33
CA VAL A 45 0.39 -8.67 8.10
C VAL A 45 1.05 -7.31 7.87
N GLN A 46 2.09 -7.27 7.04
CA GLN A 46 2.85 -6.06 6.73
C GLN A 46 3.32 -5.32 8.00
N SER A 47 3.92 -6.07 8.92
CA SER A 47 4.41 -5.55 10.20
C SER A 47 3.32 -4.87 11.03
N GLY A 48 2.12 -5.44 11.03
CA GLY A 48 0.98 -4.94 11.81
C GLY A 48 0.22 -3.80 11.15
N ARG A 49 0.60 -3.39 9.93
CA ARG A 49 -0.13 -2.35 9.16
C ARG A 49 -1.57 -2.78 8.88
N TYR A 50 -1.80 -4.08 8.71
CA TYR A 50 -3.14 -4.64 8.55
C TYR A 50 -3.36 -5.87 9.44
N ILE A 51 -4.63 -6.16 9.70
CA ILE A 51 -5.06 -7.42 10.30
C ILE A 51 -5.94 -8.16 9.29
N VAL A 52 -5.67 -9.44 9.11
CA VAL A 52 -6.53 -10.39 8.39
C VAL A 52 -7.35 -11.16 9.42
N GLN A 53 -8.63 -11.35 9.16
CA GLN A 53 -9.57 -12.02 10.06
C GLN A 53 -10.40 -13.07 9.34
N ASN A 54 -10.57 -14.26 9.96
CA ASN A 54 -11.44 -15.30 9.45
C ASN A 54 -12.92 -14.90 9.57
N ASN A 55 -13.27 -14.26 10.69
CA ASN A 55 -14.55 -13.59 10.94
C ASN A 55 -15.78 -14.37 10.46
N ARG A 56 -15.93 -15.61 10.94
CA ARG A 56 -17.07 -16.47 10.65
C ARG A 56 -18.22 -16.24 11.63
N TRP A 57 -18.77 -15.03 11.61
CA TRP A 57 -19.73 -14.56 12.61
C TRP A 57 -21.14 -15.13 12.41
N GLY A 58 -21.55 -15.46 11.19
CA GLY A 58 -22.93 -15.80 10.82
C GLY A 58 -23.23 -17.29 10.61
N ALA A 59 -22.27 -18.19 10.88
CA ALA A 59 -22.47 -19.64 10.72
C ALA A 59 -21.55 -20.51 11.58
N SER A 60 -22.01 -21.74 11.86
CA SER A 60 -21.24 -22.79 12.54
C SER A 60 -20.50 -23.74 11.58
N THR A 61 -20.83 -23.72 10.29
CA THR A 61 -20.14 -24.46 9.21
C THR A 61 -18.65 -24.12 9.15
N THR A 62 -17.79 -25.01 8.66
CA THR A 62 -16.33 -24.75 8.66
C THR A 62 -15.94 -23.68 7.63
N GLN A 63 -14.98 -22.83 8.00
CA GLN A 63 -14.29 -21.89 7.10
C GLN A 63 -12.81 -21.84 7.47
N CYS A 64 -11.93 -21.83 6.48
CA CYS A 64 -10.50 -21.60 6.66
C CYS A 64 -9.98 -20.60 5.62
N ILE A 65 -9.08 -19.72 6.05
CA ILE A 65 -8.34 -18.80 5.17
C ILE A 65 -6.84 -19.00 5.30
N ASP A 66 -6.15 -19.06 4.16
CA ASP A 66 -4.69 -19.05 4.07
C ASP A 66 -4.20 -17.61 3.90
N VAL A 67 -3.48 -17.11 4.89
CA VAL A 67 -3.05 -15.71 4.93
C VAL A 67 -1.75 -15.54 4.15
N SER A 68 -1.56 -14.40 3.50
CA SER A 68 -0.29 -13.98 2.91
C SER A 68 0.07 -12.58 3.40
N ASN A 69 1.27 -12.10 3.08
CA ASN A 69 1.63 -10.73 3.45
C ASN A 69 0.80 -9.66 2.69
N ALA A 70 0.19 -9.99 1.55
CA ALA A 70 -0.57 -9.05 0.72
C ALA A 70 -2.10 -9.14 0.90
N GLY A 71 -2.61 -10.23 1.50
CA GLY A 71 -4.03 -10.52 1.65
C GLY A 71 -4.27 -11.96 2.12
N PHE A 72 -5.25 -12.66 1.55
CA PHE A 72 -5.59 -14.04 1.95
C PHE A 72 -6.37 -14.78 0.86
N THR A 73 -6.44 -16.11 0.96
CA THR A 73 -7.30 -16.98 0.15
C THR A 73 -8.22 -17.80 1.04
N VAL A 74 -9.51 -17.86 0.74
CA VAL A 74 -10.46 -18.79 1.36
C VAL A 74 -10.20 -20.19 0.83
N THR A 75 -9.62 -21.06 1.66
CA THR A 75 -9.26 -22.44 1.27
C THR A 75 -10.40 -23.42 1.52
N ARG A 76 -11.30 -23.12 2.46
CA ARG A 76 -12.50 -23.89 2.75
C ARG A 76 -13.63 -22.96 3.18
N ALA A 77 -14.84 -23.21 2.70
CA ALA A 77 -16.05 -22.52 3.11
C ALA A 77 -17.26 -23.44 2.87
N ASP A 78 -17.74 -24.10 3.91
CA ASP A 78 -18.82 -25.10 3.83
C ASP A 78 -20.22 -24.46 3.96
N HIS A 79 -20.33 -23.17 3.64
CA HIS A 79 -21.51 -22.35 3.89
C HIS A 79 -22.69 -22.73 2.99
N ASN A 80 -23.90 -22.64 3.53
CA ASN A 80 -25.16 -22.85 2.81
C ASN A 80 -26.29 -22.00 3.42
N ASN A 81 -25.98 -20.76 3.79
CA ASN A 81 -26.94 -19.83 4.38
C ASN A 81 -27.98 -19.39 3.33
N SER A 82 -29.19 -19.06 3.79
CA SER A 82 -30.21 -18.46 2.91
C SER A 82 -29.74 -17.10 2.40
N THR A 83 -29.77 -16.89 1.09
CA THR A 83 -29.37 -15.63 0.44
C THR A 83 -30.35 -14.46 0.68
N SER A 84 -31.49 -14.72 1.32
CA SER A 84 -32.40 -13.70 1.82
C SER A 84 -32.10 -13.26 3.26
N GLY A 85 -31.12 -13.89 3.92
CA GLY A 85 -30.70 -13.61 5.30
C GLY A 85 -29.27 -13.08 5.36
N PRO A 86 -28.63 -13.07 6.54
CA PRO A 86 -27.24 -12.65 6.69
C PRO A 86 -26.26 -13.66 6.04
N PRO A 87 -25.07 -13.20 5.62
CA PRO A 87 -24.02 -14.09 5.15
C PRO A 87 -23.50 -14.98 6.28
N ALA A 88 -22.71 -15.99 5.92
CA ALA A 88 -22.12 -16.89 6.89
C ALA A 88 -20.91 -16.27 7.63
N SER A 89 -20.24 -15.31 7.00
CA SER A 89 -18.97 -14.76 7.45
C SER A 89 -18.64 -13.46 6.70
N TYR A 90 -17.57 -12.79 7.15
CA TYR A 90 -16.91 -11.73 6.38
C TYR A 90 -15.38 -11.84 6.53
N PRO A 91 -14.74 -12.90 5.96
CA PRO A 91 -13.28 -12.98 5.91
C PRO A 91 -12.73 -11.76 5.18
N SER A 92 -11.82 -11.05 5.84
CA SER A 92 -11.42 -9.71 5.40
C SER A 92 -10.03 -9.35 5.89
N ILE A 93 -9.44 -8.35 5.21
CA ILE A 93 -8.25 -7.63 5.64
C ILE A 93 -8.66 -6.19 5.95
N TYR A 94 -8.14 -5.61 7.04
CA TYR A 94 -8.52 -4.25 7.43
C TYR A 94 -7.37 -3.38 7.93
N ALA A 95 -7.61 -2.08 7.85
CA ALA A 95 -6.87 -1.00 8.50
C ALA A 95 -7.79 -0.25 9.47
N GLY A 96 -7.25 0.17 10.62
CA GLY A 96 -8.00 0.89 11.65
C GLY A 96 -8.35 0.00 12.84
N CYS A 97 -9.46 0.31 13.50
CA CYS A 97 -9.91 -0.34 14.72
C CYS A 97 -11.26 -1.04 14.53
N HIS A 98 -11.32 -2.32 14.92
CA HIS A 98 -12.51 -3.16 14.85
C HIS A 98 -12.63 -3.99 16.13
N TYR A 99 -13.77 -3.92 16.83
CA TYR A 99 -13.99 -4.55 18.14
C TYR A 99 -12.84 -4.31 19.14
N GLY A 100 -12.37 -3.06 19.23
CA GLY A 100 -11.26 -2.67 20.10
C GLY A 100 -9.86 -2.99 19.58
N ALA A 101 -9.70 -3.91 18.62
CA ALA A 101 -8.40 -4.28 18.06
C ALA A 101 -8.00 -3.32 16.94
N CYS A 102 -6.78 -2.75 17.04
CA CYS A 102 -6.31 -1.74 16.10
C CYS A 102 -5.03 -2.18 15.37
N THR A 103 -4.93 -1.81 14.10
CA THR A 103 -3.71 -1.95 13.29
C THR A 103 -2.72 -0.82 13.56
N ALA A 104 -1.44 -1.06 13.33
CA ALA A 104 -0.40 -0.05 13.46
C ALA A 104 -0.45 0.98 12.32
N ASN A 105 -0.29 2.27 12.66
CA ASN A 105 -0.07 3.37 11.70
C ASN A 105 -1.14 3.51 10.59
N SER A 106 -2.38 3.10 10.85
CA SER A 106 -3.48 3.23 9.86
C SER A 106 -3.91 4.68 9.63
N GLY A 107 -3.66 5.56 10.61
CA GLY A 107 -4.23 6.90 10.68
C GLY A 107 -5.73 6.90 10.98
N LEU A 108 -6.28 5.77 11.40
CA LEU A 108 -7.64 5.62 11.91
C LEU A 108 -7.59 5.23 13.39
N PRO A 109 -8.57 5.65 14.21
CA PRO A 109 -9.79 6.35 13.83
C PRO A 109 -9.58 7.84 13.49
N ALA A 110 -10.31 8.33 12.48
CA ALA A 110 -10.23 9.73 12.04
C ALA A 110 -11.62 10.35 11.90
N ARG A 111 -11.78 11.60 12.34
CA ARG A 111 -13.06 12.33 12.20
C ARG A 111 -13.42 12.47 10.74
N VAL A 112 -14.70 12.30 10.39
CA VAL A 112 -15.21 12.43 9.02
C VAL A 112 -14.88 13.79 8.41
N THR A 113 -14.95 14.87 9.21
CA THR A 113 -14.53 16.23 8.79
C THR A 113 -13.02 16.36 8.52
N GLY A 114 -12.19 15.56 9.18
CA GLY A 114 -10.74 15.56 9.02
C GLY A 114 -10.22 14.63 7.91
N LEU A 115 -11.07 13.77 7.35
CA LEU A 115 -10.71 12.91 6.23
C LEU A 115 -10.44 13.76 4.99
N THR A 116 -9.19 13.82 4.55
CA THR A 116 -8.81 14.54 3.33
C THR A 116 -9.32 13.77 2.11
N ASN A 117 -8.74 12.60 1.84
CA ASN A 117 -9.12 11.74 0.74
C ASN A 117 -8.65 10.29 1.00
N PRO A 118 -9.30 9.53 1.89
CA PRO A 118 -9.00 8.11 2.06
C PRO A 118 -9.10 7.36 0.74
N ARG A 119 -8.08 6.59 0.39
CA ARG A 119 -8.04 5.78 -0.84
C ARG A 119 -7.57 4.37 -0.54
N ALA A 120 -8.08 3.41 -1.31
CA ALA A 120 -7.74 2.01 -1.17
C ALA A 120 -7.47 1.33 -2.51
N THR A 121 -6.62 0.31 -2.49
CA THR A 121 -6.44 -0.65 -3.57
C THR A 121 -7.04 -1.98 -3.11
N PHE A 122 -7.81 -2.61 -4.00
CA PHE A 122 -8.45 -3.90 -3.76
C PHE A 122 -8.42 -4.72 -5.04
N ASN A 123 -7.63 -5.79 -5.03
CA ASN A 123 -7.51 -6.74 -6.12
C ASN A 123 -7.88 -8.14 -5.60
N ILE A 124 -8.80 -8.80 -6.29
CA ILE A 124 -9.38 -10.07 -5.87
C ILE A 124 -9.33 -11.14 -6.96
N SER A 125 -9.31 -12.40 -6.52
CA SER A 125 -9.61 -13.57 -7.35
C SER A 125 -10.93 -14.16 -6.90
N THR A 126 -11.73 -14.65 -7.84
CA THR A 126 -13.09 -15.11 -7.59
C THR A 126 -13.35 -16.47 -8.23
N PRO A 127 -14.00 -17.42 -7.54
CA PRO A 127 -14.32 -18.73 -8.09
C PRO A 127 -15.52 -18.65 -9.06
N ASN A 128 -15.65 -19.70 -9.88
CA ASN A 128 -16.79 -19.86 -10.79
C ASN A 128 -18.01 -20.52 -10.13
N SER A 129 -18.11 -20.49 -8.80
CA SER A 129 -19.17 -21.10 -8.00
C SER A 129 -19.48 -20.28 -6.74
N GLY A 130 -20.50 -20.70 -6.00
CA GLY A 130 -20.95 -20.06 -4.77
C GLY A 130 -21.90 -18.88 -4.97
N GLU A 131 -22.39 -18.37 -3.83
CA GLU A 131 -23.20 -17.15 -3.72
C GLU A 131 -22.55 -16.25 -2.67
N TRP A 132 -22.02 -15.11 -3.11
CA TRP A 132 -21.14 -14.25 -2.32
C TRP A 132 -21.12 -12.83 -2.88
N ASP A 133 -20.70 -11.88 -2.07
CA ASP A 133 -20.19 -10.59 -2.55
C ASP A 133 -18.67 -10.47 -2.33
N ALA A 134 -18.08 -9.47 -3.00
CA ALA A 134 -16.79 -8.92 -2.67
C ALA A 134 -16.98 -7.44 -2.39
N ALA A 135 -16.65 -7.02 -1.18
CA ALA A 135 -17.00 -5.69 -0.70
C ALA A 135 -15.89 -5.06 0.11
N PHE A 136 -15.84 -3.73 0.05
CA PHE A 136 -15.33 -2.96 1.18
C PHE A 136 -16.42 -2.84 2.23
N ASP A 137 -15.99 -2.77 3.49
CA ASP A 137 -16.83 -2.47 4.64
C ASP A 137 -16.14 -1.39 5.50
N LEU A 138 -16.76 -0.21 5.55
CA LEU A 138 -16.24 0.96 6.26
C LEU A 138 -17.14 1.28 7.44
N TRP A 139 -16.53 1.35 8.62
CA TRP A 139 -17.25 1.56 9.87
C TRP A 139 -17.11 2.99 10.38
N PHE A 140 -18.23 3.54 10.85
CA PHE A 140 -18.33 4.88 11.42
C PHE A 140 -19.04 4.85 12.77
N ASP A 141 -18.56 5.64 13.72
CA ASP A 141 -19.17 5.74 15.05
C ASP A 141 -18.88 7.08 15.72
N ALA A 142 -19.69 7.45 16.73
CA ALA A 142 -19.43 8.60 17.57
C ALA A 142 -18.21 8.37 18.49
N SER A 143 -17.98 7.13 18.92
CA SER A 143 -16.79 6.67 19.62
C SER A 143 -15.69 6.32 18.63
N PRO A 144 -14.44 6.79 18.84
CA PRO A 144 -13.34 6.50 17.92
C PRO A 144 -12.89 5.03 17.93
N ASN A 145 -13.07 4.29 19.04
CA ASN A 145 -12.70 2.87 19.11
C ASN A 145 -13.64 2.14 20.07
N PRO A 146 -14.87 1.83 19.66
CA PRO A 146 -15.77 1.03 20.49
C PRO A 146 -15.17 -0.37 20.68
N PRO A 147 -15.25 -0.94 21.90
CA PRO A 147 -14.78 -2.30 22.17
C PRO A 147 -15.68 -3.38 21.52
N GLY A 148 -16.86 -3.00 21.02
CA GLY A 148 -17.82 -3.87 20.37
C GLY A 148 -18.27 -3.33 19.03
N GLN A 149 -19.47 -3.74 18.61
CA GLN A 149 -20.13 -3.30 17.39
C GLN A 149 -20.19 -1.76 17.30
N ASN A 150 -19.89 -1.22 16.12
CA ASN A 150 -20.16 0.17 15.79
C ASN A 150 -21.67 0.35 15.55
N TYR A 151 -22.24 1.43 16.09
CA TYR A 151 -23.68 1.74 15.97
C TYR A 151 -23.98 2.99 15.14
N GLY A 152 -22.95 3.68 14.61
CA GLY A 152 -23.13 4.84 13.74
C GLY A 152 -23.61 4.45 12.34
N ALA A 153 -22.66 4.05 11.48
CA ALA A 153 -22.96 3.60 10.13
C ALA A 153 -21.95 2.58 9.62
N GLU A 154 -22.45 1.75 8.71
CA GLU A 154 -21.74 0.79 7.89
C GLU A 154 -21.87 1.24 6.43
N LEU A 155 -20.76 1.55 5.77
CA LEU A 155 -20.74 1.88 4.35
C LEU A 155 -20.07 0.73 3.61
N MET A 156 -20.88 -0.01 2.85
CA MET A 156 -20.41 -1.10 2.02
C MET A 156 -20.24 -0.66 0.56
N ILE A 157 -19.18 -1.14 -0.10
CA ILE A 157 -18.95 -0.92 -1.52
C ILE A 157 -18.76 -2.27 -2.18
N TRP A 158 -19.84 -2.82 -2.75
CA TRP A 158 -19.84 -4.12 -3.42
C TRP A 158 -19.22 -3.97 -4.82
N THR A 159 -18.00 -4.46 -4.96
CA THR A 159 -17.21 -4.34 -6.19
C THR A 159 -17.50 -5.45 -7.19
N ASN A 160 -17.85 -6.62 -6.69
CA ASN A 160 -18.34 -7.77 -7.43
C ASN A 160 -19.31 -8.57 -6.54
N HIS A 161 -20.19 -9.36 -7.15
CA HIS A 161 -21.01 -10.33 -6.45
C HIS A 161 -21.43 -11.45 -7.40
N ARG A 162 -21.84 -12.57 -6.83
CA ARG A 162 -22.33 -13.74 -7.56
C ARG A 162 -23.56 -14.31 -6.88
N GLY A 163 -24.51 -14.72 -7.70
CA GLY A 163 -25.73 -15.39 -7.22
C GLY A 163 -26.80 -14.39 -6.85
N ARG A 164 -27.63 -14.78 -5.88
CA ARG A 164 -28.82 -14.05 -5.45
C ARG A 164 -28.65 -13.07 -4.29
N PRO A 165 -27.53 -13.01 -3.52
CA PRO A 165 -27.42 -12.04 -2.44
C PRO A 165 -27.69 -10.61 -2.90
N GLN A 166 -28.34 -9.84 -2.03
CA GLN A 166 -28.60 -8.42 -2.22
C GLN A 166 -28.24 -7.64 -0.95
N PRO A 167 -27.97 -6.33 -1.04
CA PRO A 167 -27.70 -5.53 0.13
C PRO A 167 -28.90 -5.42 1.07
N ILE A 168 -28.58 -5.04 2.31
CA ILE A 168 -29.58 -4.68 3.32
C ILE A 168 -30.46 -3.53 2.84
N GLY A 169 -31.76 -3.67 3.07
CA GLY A 169 -32.76 -2.64 2.81
C GLY A 169 -33.24 -2.59 1.36
N SER A 170 -33.37 -1.38 0.82
CA SER A 170 -33.92 -1.14 -0.53
C SER A 170 -33.06 -0.19 -1.34
N ARG A 171 -33.04 -0.34 -2.66
CA ARG A 171 -32.40 0.59 -3.58
C ARG A 171 -33.09 1.95 -3.53
N ILE A 172 -32.31 3.01 -3.31
CA ILE A 172 -32.79 4.39 -3.18
C ILE A 172 -32.29 5.32 -4.29
N ALA A 173 -31.22 4.96 -5.01
CA ALA A 173 -30.68 5.77 -6.10
C ALA A 173 -29.75 4.96 -7.01
N THR A 174 -29.28 5.59 -8.09
CA THR A 174 -28.10 5.21 -8.86
C THR A 174 -27.20 6.43 -9.01
N VAL A 175 -25.90 6.26 -8.82
CA VAL A 175 -24.91 7.34 -8.91
C VAL A 175 -23.70 6.94 -9.74
N THR A 176 -22.98 7.94 -10.26
CA THR A 176 -21.67 7.76 -10.88
C THR A 176 -20.60 8.32 -9.95
N ILE A 177 -19.73 7.45 -9.43
CA ILE A 177 -18.66 7.79 -8.49
C ILE A 177 -17.40 7.03 -8.90
N GLU A 178 -16.24 7.72 -8.90
CA GLU A 178 -14.93 7.15 -9.27
C GLU A 178 -14.95 6.37 -10.61
N GLY A 179 -15.67 6.88 -11.61
CA GLY A 179 -15.76 6.26 -12.94
C GLY A 179 -16.57 4.96 -13.01
N GLY A 180 -17.27 4.59 -11.94
CA GLY A 180 -18.24 3.48 -11.91
C GLY A 180 -19.67 3.97 -11.73
N THR A 181 -20.63 3.16 -12.18
CA THR A 181 -22.06 3.33 -11.87
C THR A 181 -22.44 2.39 -10.74
N TRP A 182 -23.14 2.93 -9.74
CA TRP A 182 -23.44 2.24 -8.49
C TRP A 182 -24.92 2.38 -8.15
N ASP A 183 -25.58 1.27 -7.90
CA ASP A 183 -26.89 1.27 -7.25
C ASP A 183 -26.70 1.49 -5.75
N VAL A 184 -27.36 2.52 -5.21
CA VAL A 184 -27.26 2.88 -3.81
C VAL A 184 -28.42 2.25 -3.07
N TRP A 185 -28.12 1.45 -2.07
CA TRP A 185 -29.06 0.80 -1.17
C TRP A 185 -28.96 1.41 0.22
N PHE A 186 -30.08 1.43 0.93
CA PHE A 186 -30.12 1.87 2.31
C PHE A 186 -31.04 0.97 3.12
N GLY A 187 -30.57 0.61 4.30
CA GLY A 187 -31.39 0.05 5.37
C GLY A 187 -30.91 0.53 6.74
N ASN A 188 -31.72 0.29 7.76
CA ASN A 188 -31.36 0.52 9.14
C ASN A 188 -31.72 -0.71 9.97
N ILE A 189 -30.73 -1.28 10.65
CA ILE A 189 -30.85 -2.53 11.43
C ILE A 189 -30.42 -2.33 12.89
N GLY A 190 -30.48 -1.09 13.40
CA GLY A 190 -29.85 -0.68 14.66
C GLY A 190 -28.67 0.27 14.43
N TRP A 191 -28.11 0.27 13.22
CA TRP A 191 -27.25 1.29 12.64
C TRP A 191 -27.63 1.49 11.17
N ASN A 192 -27.13 2.55 10.55
CA ASN A 192 -27.34 2.78 9.12
C ASN A 192 -26.44 1.85 8.31
N VAL A 193 -26.99 1.16 7.32
CA VAL A 193 -26.23 0.42 6.29
C VAL A 193 -26.45 1.11 4.95
N ILE A 194 -25.37 1.56 4.33
CA ILE A 194 -25.37 2.18 3.01
C ILE A 194 -24.52 1.33 2.09
N SER A 195 -25.12 0.71 1.08
CA SER A 195 -24.38 -0.17 0.16
C SER A 195 -24.37 0.42 -1.24
N TYR A 196 -23.18 0.52 -1.83
CA TYR A 196 -22.98 0.91 -3.22
C TYR A 196 -22.67 -0.34 -4.02
N VAL A 197 -23.61 -0.80 -4.85
CA VAL A 197 -23.44 -2.00 -5.67
C VAL A 197 -23.05 -1.61 -7.08
N ARG A 198 -21.88 -2.05 -7.53
CA ARG A 198 -21.42 -1.74 -8.89
C ARG A 198 -22.31 -2.44 -9.91
N THR A 199 -22.88 -1.68 -10.85
CA THR A 199 -23.77 -2.25 -11.88
C THR A 199 -23.01 -3.10 -12.89
N THR A 200 -21.71 -2.87 -13.03
CA THR A 200 -20.79 -3.71 -13.80
C THR A 200 -19.71 -4.20 -12.85
N PRO A 201 -19.67 -5.47 -12.46
CA PRO A 201 -18.68 -5.97 -11.53
C PRO A 201 -17.23 -5.75 -11.98
N SER A 202 -16.30 -5.61 -11.03
CA SER A 202 -14.86 -5.58 -11.28
C SER A 202 -14.10 -6.27 -10.15
N ASN A 203 -12.97 -6.88 -10.47
CA ASN A 203 -12.08 -7.53 -9.51
C ASN A 203 -10.84 -6.68 -9.18
N THR A 204 -10.68 -5.51 -9.80
CA THR A 204 -9.48 -4.67 -9.61
C THR A 204 -9.85 -3.22 -9.45
N PHE A 205 -9.46 -2.65 -8.31
CA PHE A 205 -9.56 -1.24 -7.98
C PHE A 205 -8.20 -0.79 -7.49
N ALA A 206 -7.57 0.14 -8.20
CA ALA A 206 -6.26 0.66 -7.84
C ALA A 206 -6.41 2.09 -7.35
N ASN A 207 -5.98 2.37 -6.12
CA ASN A 207 -6.01 3.70 -5.51
C ASN A 207 -7.36 4.40 -5.74
N PHE A 208 -8.44 3.77 -5.32
CA PHE A 208 -9.81 4.21 -5.49
C PHE A 208 -10.21 5.14 -4.33
N SER A 209 -10.85 6.28 -4.60
CA SER A 209 -11.27 7.18 -3.52
C SER A 209 -12.46 6.62 -2.76
N LEU A 210 -12.28 6.40 -1.46
CA LEU A 210 -13.37 6.12 -0.53
C LEU A 210 -14.08 7.42 -0.13
N LYS A 211 -13.40 8.57 -0.21
CA LYS A 211 -13.96 9.88 0.16
C LYS A 211 -15.18 10.23 -0.66
N SER A 212 -15.21 9.89 -1.95
CA SER A 212 -16.35 10.17 -2.82
C SER A 212 -17.64 9.47 -2.36
N PHE A 213 -17.53 8.22 -1.90
CA PHE A 213 -18.64 7.45 -1.31
C PHE A 213 -19.05 8.00 0.06
N ILE A 214 -18.07 8.34 0.88
CA ILE A 214 -18.32 8.95 2.20
C ILE A 214 -19.07 10.28 2.03
N ASN A 215 -18.66 11.12 1.08
CA ASN A 215 -19.30 12.40 0.81
C ASN A 215 -20.74 12.24 0.29
N ASP A 216 -20.99 11.27 -0.59
CA ASP A 216 -22.35 10.97 -1.06
C ASP A 216 -23.24 10.49 0.12
N SER A 217 -22.73 9.59 0.96
CA SER A 217 -23.43 9.13 2.17
C SER A 217 -23.68 10.24 3.19
N VAL A 218 -22.75 11.19 3.36
CA VAL A 218 -22.92 12.40 4.18
C VAL A 218 -23.98 13.31 3.56
N GLY A 219 -23.94 13.55 2.25
CA GLY A 219 -24.92 14.38 1.54
C GLY A 219 -26.34 13.83 1.62
N ARG A 220 -26.49 12.51 1.79
CA ARG A 220 -27.77 11.82 2.05
C ARG A 220 -28.19 11.82 3.53
N GLY A 221 -27.39 12.41 4.41
CA GLY A 221 -27.64 12.40 5.85
C GLY A 221 -27.50 11.02 6.50
N LYS A 222 -26.77 10.09 5.89
CA LYS A 222 -26.62 8.71 6.38
C LYS A 222 -25.37 8.50 7.21
N ILE A 223 -24.37 9.36 7.04
CA ILE A 223 -23.17 9.46 7.88
C ILE A 223 -23.11 10.84 8.52
N ASN A 224 -22.93 10.91 9.83
CA ASN A 224 -22.77 12.18 10.55
C ASN A 224 -21.31 12.66 10.47
N THR A 225 -21.10 13.94 10.13
CA THR A 225 -19.76 14.51 9.98
C THR A 225 -18.98 14.61 11.30
N SER A 226 -19.67 14.58 12.45
CA SER A 226 -19.03 14.58 13.78
C SER A 226 -18.48 13.20 14.18
N TRP A 227 -18.84 12.14 13.48
CA TRP A 227 -18.37 10.77 13.74
C TRP A 227 -16.92 10.56 13.29
N TYR A 228 -16.37 9.43 13.72
CA TYR A 228 -15.08 8.89 13.30
C TYR A 228 -15.29 7.76 12.31
N MET A 229 -14.48 7.70 11.26
CA MET A 229 -14.25 6.46 10.53
C MET A 229 -13.28 5.61 11.34
N THR A 230 -13.73 4.45 11.81
CA THR A 230 -12.95 3.62 12.74
C THR A 230 -12.10 2.60 12.00
N SER A 231 -12.62 1.99 10.94
CA SER A 231 -11.90 1.02 10.11
C SER A 231 -12.31 1.07 8.65
N VAL A 232 -11.40 0.64 7.79
CA VAL A 232 -11.65 0.26 6.40
C VAL A 232 -11.27 -1.20 6.24
N GLN A 233 -12.25 -2.02 5.89
CA GLN A 233 -12.10 -3.45 5.68
C GLN A 233 -12.39 -3.79 4.21
N ALA A 234 -11.79 -4.86 3.72
CA ALA A 234 -12.09 -5.40 2.39
C ALA A 234 -12.03 -6.93 2.41
N GLY A 235 -13.03 -7.57 1.83
CA GLY A 235 -13.20 -9.00 1.91
C GLY A 235 -14.38 -9.50 1.10
N PHE A 236 -15.00 -10.57 1.61
CA PHE A 236 -16.11 -11.25 0.96
C PHE A 236 -17.17 -11.61 1.97
N GLU A 237 -18.45 -11.44 1.63
CA GLU A 237 -19.56 -12.03 2.36
C GLU A 237 -20.06 -13.29 1.62
N PRO A 238 -19.65 -14.51 1.99
CA PRO A 238 -20.20 -15.72 1.40
C PRO A 238 -21.48 -16.19 2.12
N TRP A 239 -22.51 -16.47 1.33
CA TRP A 239 -23.71 -17.20 1.80
C TRP A 239 -23.59 -18.69 1.51
N ILE A 240 -23.18 -19.04 0.29
CA ILE A 240 -23.06 -20.43 -0.17
C ILE A 240 -21.68 -20.65 -0.77
N GLY A 241 -20.95 -21.65 -0.26
CA GLY A 241 -19.57 -21.92 -0.68
C GLY A 241 -18.63 -20.76 -0.32
N GLY A 242 -17.64 -20.48 -1.20
CA GLY A 242 -16.68 -19.38 -1.04
C GLY A 242 -15.21 -19.80 -1.16
N ALA A 243 -14.91 -21.09 -1.20
CA ALA A 243 -13.56 -21.58 -1.44
C ALA A 243 -13.03 -21.08 -2.81
N GLY A 244 -11.80 -20.55 -2.81
CA GLY A 244 -11.16 -19.93 -3.98
C GLY A 244 -11.34 -18.41 -4.07
N LEU A 245 -12.15 -17.78 -3.21
CA LEU A 245 -12.13 -16.32 -3.06
C LEU A 245 -10.79 -15.88 -2.48
N ALA A 246 -10.17 -14.86 -3.04
CA ALA A 246 -8.89 -14.37 -2.54
C ALA A 246 -8.77 -12.86 -2.64
N VAL A 247 -8.26 -12.22 -1.60
CA VAL A 247 -7.72 -10.87 -1.66
C VAL A 247 -6.24 -10.98 -2.02
N ASN A 248 -5.90 -10.62 -3.26
CA ASN A 248 -4.52 -10.71 -3.76
C ASN A 248 -3.69 -9.49 -3.32
N LEU A 249 -4.33 -8.32 -3.21
CA LEU A 249 -3.70 -7.08 -2.77
C LEU A 249 -4.73 -6.19 -2.08
N PHE A 250 -4.39 -5.75 -0.88
CA PHE A 250 -5.02 -4.64 -0.20
C PHE A 250 -3.98 -3.59 0.17
N ASP A 251 -4.28 -2.33 -0.14
CA ASP A 251 -3.53 -1.18 0.39
C ASP A 251 -4.50 -0.06 0.75
N PHE A 252 -4.24 0.64 1.84
CA PHE A 252 -5.05 1.75 2.31
C PHE A 252 -4.17 2.92 2.74
N ASN A 253 -4.62 4.12 2.38
CA ASN A 253 -4.05 5.39 2.82
C ASN A 253 -5.18 6.35 3.21
N VAL A 254 -5.24 6.74 4.49
CA VAL A 254 -6.24 7.67 5.02
C VAL A 254 -6.16 9.08 4.41
N ASN A 255 -4.97 9.48 3.95
CA ASN A 255 -4.68 10.77 3.32
C ASN A 255 -4.17 10.55 1.89
N GLY A 256 -4.83 9.69 1.11
CA GLY A 256 -4.44 9.42 -0.26
C GLY A 256 -4.68 10.64 -1.16
N ASN A 257 -3.78 10.94 -2.08
CA ASN A 257 -4.04 11.97 -3.09
C ASN A 257 -4.83 11.36 -4.26
N ALA A 258 -5.77 12.14 -4.82
CA ALA A 258 -6.54 11.73 -5.99
C ALA A 258 -5.56 11.36 -7.12
N ALA A 259 -5.77 10.20 -7.73
CA ALA A 259 -5.07 9.83 -8.95
C ALA A 259 -5.49 10.84 -10.02
N GLY A 260 -4.64 11.82 -10.32
CA GLY A 260 -4.71 12.51 -11.60
C GLY A 260 -4.67 11.44 -12.69
N GLY A 261 -5.68 11.42 -13.55
CA GLY A 261 -5.95 10.33 -14.49
C GLY A 261 -4.70 9.86 -15.23
N GLY A 262 -4.40 8.57 -15.09
CA GLY A 262 -3.30 7.89 -15.78
C GLY A 262 -2.72 6.72 -14.99
N GLY A 263 -3.42 5.58 -14.98
CA GLY A 263 -2.83 4.22 -14.92
C GLY A 263 -1.95 3.79 -13.74
N GLY A 264 -2.48 2.84 -12.95
CA GLY A 264 -1.71 1.65 -12.54
C GLY A 264 -0.71 1.76 -11.39
N GLY A 265 -1.18 1.61 -10.15
CA GLY A 265 -0.34 1.46 -8.95
C GLY A 265 -0.31 0.06 -8.37
N GLY A 266 -0.26 -0.99 -9.19
CA GLY A 266 0.23 -2.30 -8.76
C GLY A 266 1.66 -2.41 -9.21
N GLY A 267 2.65 -2.20 -8.35
CA GLY A 267 4.07 -2.37 -8.70
C GLY A 267 4.46 -1.80 -10.07
N GLY A 268 3.84 -0.69 -10.48
CA GLY A 268 3.94 -0.15 -11.82
C GLY A 268 5.26 0.57 -11.99
N THR A 269 5.94 0.30 -13.09
CA THR A 269 7.07 1.10 -13.55
C THR A 269 6.52 2.43 -14.07
N SER A 270 7.00 3.55 -13.53
CA SER A 270 6.52 4.90 -13.91
C SER A 270 7.68 5.75 -14.39
N VAL A 271 7.45 6.64 -15.36
CA VAL A 271 8.42 7.68 -15.67
C VAL A 271 8.17 8.89 -14.76
N ILE A 272 9.23 9.61 -14.40
CA ILE A 272 9.14 10.89 -13.69
C ILE A 272 9.44 11.97 -14.73
N ARG A 273 8.46 12.80 -15.07
CA ARG A 273 8.55 13.78 -16.16
C ARG A 273 8.57 15.20 -15.61
N GLY A 274 9.55 16.00 -16.00
CA GLY A 274 9.64 17.43 -15.66
C GLY A 274 8.53 18.22 -16.35
N VAL A 275 7.83 19.07 -15.61
CA VAL A 275 6.72 19.89 -16.13
C VAL A 275 7.21 20.92 -17.14
N ALA A 276 8.31 21.63 -16.85
CA ALA A 276 8.85 22.63 -17.76
C ALA A 276 9.50 22.04 -19.02
N SER A 277 10.17 20.89 -18.89
CA SER A 277 10.94 20.28 -19.97
C SER A 277 10.15 19.28 -20.82
N ASN A 278 9.06 18.73 -20.26
CA ASN A 278 8.36 17.55 -20.80
C ASN A 278 9.26 16.31 -20.96
N ARG A 279 10.44 16.32 -20.34
CA ARG A 279 11.48 15.27 -20.39
C ARG A 279 11.49 14.42 -19.13
N CYS A 280 12.05 13.22 -19.22
CA CYS A 280 12.05 12.21 -18.18
C CYS A 280 13.34 12.25 -17.34
N VAL A 281 13.20 11.88 -16.06
CA VAL A 281 14.32 11.53 -15.18
C VAL A 281 14.95 10.25 -15.70
N ASP A 282 16.18 10.36 -16.18
CA ASP A 282 16.89 9.39 -16.99
C ASP A 282 18.22 9.02 -16.33
N VAL A 283 18.53 7.72 -16.26
CA VAL A 283 19.87 7.25 -15.92
C VAL A 283 20.75 7.36 -17.17
N ALA A 284 21.75 8.24 -17.10
CA ALA A 284 22.54 8.66 -18.24
C ALA A 284 23.27 7.49 -18.91
N GLY A 285 23.09 7.38 -20.23
CA GLY A 285 23.78 6.37 -21.05
C GLY A 285 23.48 4.92 -20.65
N TRP A 286 22.35 4.66 -19.97
CA TRP A 286 22.00 3.32 -19.44
C TRP A 286 23.05 2.75 -18.48
N GLY A 287 23.81 3.63 -17.80
CA GLY A 287 24.83 3.19 -16.86
C GLY A 287 24.22 2.44 -15.66
N LYS A 288 24.86 1.36 -15.23
CA LYS A 288 24.43 0.54 -14.07
C LYS A 288 25.36 0.65 -12.87
N ALA A 289 26.46 1.39 -13.01
CA ALA A 289 27.44 1.58 -11.94
C ALA A 289 26.90 2.54 -10.88
N ASP A 290 27.36 2.37 -9.63
CA ASP A 290 27.13 3.37 -8.59
C ASP A 290 27.80 4.68 -8.99
N GLY A 291 27.09 5.79 -8.77
CA GLY A 291 27.53 7.12 -9.21
C GLY A 291 27.12 7.47 -10.64
N THR A 292 26.35 6.62 -11.33
CA THR A 292 25.87 6.95 -12.68
C THR A 292 25.02 8.23 -12.62
N PRO A 293 25.31 9.25 -13.44
CA PRO A 293 24.55 10.50 -13.51
C PRO A 293 23.04 10.29 -13.78
N VAL A 294 22.15 10.92 -13.00
CA VAL A 294 20.72 11.05 -13.35
C VAL A 294 20.38 12.43 -13.93
N GLN A 295 19.76 12.47 -15.10
CA GLN A 295 19.60 13.67 -15.95
C GLN A 295 18.16 13.81 -16.47
N LEU A 296 17.88 14.92 -17.16
CA LEU A 296 16.73 15.03 -18.06
C LEU A 296 17.09 14.44 -19.42
N TYR A 297 16.18 13.64 -19.98
CA TYR A 297 16.28 13.19 -21.35
C TYR A 297 14.88 13.03 -21.98
N ASP A 298 14.79 13.09 -23.30
CA ASP A 298 13.54 12.84 -24.01
C ASP A 298 12.93 11.51 -23.55
N CYS A 299 11.61 11.50 -23.35
CA CYS A 299 10.91 10.35 -22.84
C CYS A 299 10.70 9.31 -23.93
N PHE A 300 11.24 8.11 -23.72
CA PHE A 300 11.06 6.97 -24.61
C PHE A 300 10.23 5.88 -23.92
N PRO A 301 9.06 5.53 -24.47
CA PRO A 301 8.27 4.41 -23.95
C PRO A 301 9.11 3.13 -23.91
N ASN A 302 8.98 2.35 -22.83
CA ASN A 302 9.69 1.08 -22.60
C ASN A 302 11.21 1.17 -22.35
N ASN A 303 11.78 2.38 -22.19
CA ASN A 303 13.19 2.50 -21.80
C ASN A 303 13.36 2.32 -20.28
N GLY A 304 13.90 1.17 -19.88
CA GLY A 304 14.08 0.81 -18.46
C GLY A 304 14.97 1.79 -17.66
N ASN A 305 15.87 2.52 -18.32
CA ASN A 305 16.71 3.55 -17.68
C ASN A 305 15.95 4.86 -17.35
N GLN A 306 14.72 5.00 -17.84
CA GLN A 306 13.81 6.12 -17.54
C GLN A 306 12.63 5.69 -16.67
N GLN A 307 12.54 4.38 -16.38
CA GLN A 307 11.47 3.80 -15.60
C GLN A 307 11.89 3.60 -14.14
N TRP A 308 11.02 4.04 -13.24
CA TRP A 308 11.22 4.01 -11.81
C TRP A 308 10.06 3.27 -11.16
N ARG A 309 10.38 2.22 -10.41
CA ARG A 309 9.47 1.53 -9.51
C ARG A 309 9.53 2.19 -8.15
N ARG A 310 8.38 2.56 -7.59
CA ARG A 310 8.32 3.14 -6.25
C ARG A 310 8.23 2.03 -5.20
N VAL A 311 9.16 2.03 -4.25
CA VAL A 311 9.19 1.09 -3.11
C VAL A 311 9.24 1.92 -1.84
N GLY A 312 8.11 2.07 -1.15
CA GLY A 312 7.97 3.05 -0.07
C GLY A 312 8.18 4.47 -0.59
N ASN A 313 9.09 5.22 0.04
CA ASN A 313 9.52 6.55 -0.44
C ASN A 313 10.73 6.49 -1.37
N THR A 314 11.18 5.31 -1.79
CA THR A 314 12.36 5.15 -2.66
C THR A 314 11.94 4.98 -4.12
N PHE A 315 12.67 5.61 -5.04
CA PHE A 315 12.57 5.32 -6.47
C PHE A 315 13.67 4.35 -6.88
N VAL A 316 13.26 3.19 -7.41
CA VAL A 316 14.15 2.12 -7.85
C VAL A 316 14.13 2.06 -9.38
N SER A 317 15.27 2.28 -10.02
CA SER A 317 15.45 2.11 -11.46
C SER A 317 15.09 0.68 -11.86
N VAL A 318 14.24 0.55 -12.88
CA VAL A 318 13.75 -0.75 -13.35
C VAL A 318 14.85 -1.54 -14.06
N ASP A 319 15.71 -0.85 -14.80
CA ASP A 319 16.79 -1.49 -15.57
C ASP A 319 17.95 -2.01 -14.69
N SER A 320 18.25 -1.35 -13.58
CA SER A 320 19.41 -1.67 -12.73
C SER A 320 19.04 -2.22 -11.35
N GLY A 321 17.81 -2.03 -10.89
CA GLY A 321 17.41 -2.34 -9.51
C GLY A 321 17.99 -1.40 -8.45
N LYS A 322 18.69 -0.33 -8.87
CA LYS A 322 19.34 0.66 -7.99
C LYS A 322 18.46 1.87 -7.73
N CYS A 323 18.81 2.63 -6.71
CA CYS A 323 17.98 3.68 -6.15
C CYS A 323 18.39 5.08 -6.67
N LEU A 324 17.40 5.97 -6.80
CA LEU A 324 17.61 7.40 -6.98
C LEU A 324 18.20 7.98 -5.70
N ASP A 325 19.39 8.56 -5.77
CA ASP A 325 20.24 8.84 -4.61
C ASP A 325 20.80 10.26 -4.67
N VAL A 326 20.79 10.97 -3.54
CA VAL A 326 21.57 12.21 -3.38
C VAL A 326 23.01 11.85 -3.03
N SER A 327 23.95 12.27 -3.88
CA SER A 327 25.35 11.84 -3.78
C SER A 327 25.96 12.06 -2.40
N GLY A 328 26.34 10.96 -1.75
CA GLY A 328 26.96 10.95 -0.42
C GLY A 328 26.05 11.41 0.71
N GLY A 329 24.72 11.43 0.50
CA GLY A 329 23.75 11.91 1.48
C GLY A 329 23.89 13.39 1.83
N ARG A 330 24.55 14.17 0.97
CA ARG A 330 24.78 15.60 1.18
C ARG A 330 23.46 16.36 1.22
N THR A 331 23.43 17.44 1.99
CA THR A 331 22.22 18.25 2.18
C THR A 331 22.35 19.67 1.62
N ALA A 332 23.48 20.03 0.99
CA ALA A 332 23.69 21.35 0.40
C ALA A 332 22.98 21.50 -0.95
N ASN A 333 22.56 22.73 -1.29
CA ASN A 333 22.07 23.06 -2.63
C ASN A 333 23.11 22.69 -3.69
N GLY A 334 22.65 22.15 -4.82
CA GLY A 334 23.52 21.71 -5.91
C GLY A 334 24.13 20.32 -5.69
N SER A 335 23.80 19.62 -4.60
CA SER A 335 24.20 18.22 -4.43
C SER A 335 23.53 17.38 -5.52
N VAL A 336 24.34 16.70 -6.33
CA VAL A 336 23.86 15.98 -7.51
C VAL A 336 23.08 14.73 -7.16
N VAL A 337 22.13 14.38 -8.02
CA VAL A 337 21.40 13.12 -7.98
C VAL A 337 22.05 12.11 -8.91
N GLN A 338 22.15 10.87 -8.42
CA GLN A 338 22.84 9.76 -9.06
C GLN A 338 22.07 8.45 -8.87
N LEU A 339 22.49 7.43 -9.59
CA LEU A 339 22.10 6.06 -9.35
C LEU A 339 23.04 5.44 -8.31
N TRP A 340 22.49 4.79 -7.29
CA TRP A 340 23.29 4.11 -6.26
C TRP A 340 22.62 2.85 -5.75
N THR A 341 23.42 1.87 -5.31
CA THR A 341 22.94 0.69 -4.58
C THR A 341 21.93 1.08 -3.51
N CYS A 342 20.82 0.35 -3.39
CA CYS A 342 19.78 0.67 -2.43
C CYS A 342 20.23 0.37 -0.99
N LEU A 343 20.34 1.42 -0.17
CA LEU A 343 20.86 1.37 1.21
C LEU A 343 19.77 1.64 2.27
N ASN A 344 18.53 1.93 1.86
CA ASN A 344 17.40 2.23 2.74
C ASN A 344 17.68 3.38 3.74
N ASN A 345 18.46 4.38 3.32
CA ASN A 345 18.81 5.54 4.13
C ASN A 345 18.12 6.82 3.61
N GLY A 346 18.30 7.92 4.34
CA GLY A 346 17.68 9.22 4.03
C GLY A 346 18.05 9.83 2.68
N ALA A 347 19.22 9.50 2.11
CA ALA A 347 19.68 10.00 0.82
C ALA A 347 18.84 9.48 -0.36
N GLN A 348 18.11 8.37 -0.14
CA GLN A 348 17.33 7.65 -1.15
C GLN A 348 15.82 7.76 -0.93
N GLN A 349 15.41 8.55 0.06
CA GLN A 349 14.01 8.82 0.33
C GLN A 349 13.56 10.03 -0.49
N TRP A 350 12.36 9.94 -1.06
CA TRP A 350 11.75 10.94 -1.93
C TRP A 350 10.25 11.00 -1.68
N ILE A 351 9.83 12.09 -1.03
CA ILE A 351 8.43 12.41 -0.76
C ILE A 351 7.88 13.13 -1.99
N VAL A 352 6.95 12.49 -2.68
CA VAL A 352 6.21 13.10 -3.80
C VAL A 352 5.05 13.90 -3.21
N SER A 353 5.10 15.22 -3.39
CA SER A 353 4.12 16.16 -2.90
C SER A 353 2.99 16.38 -3.92
N GLY A 354 1.81 16.79 -3.47
CA GLY A 354 0.66 17.05 -4.34
C GLY A 354 0.81 18.29 -5.24
N ASP A 355 1.76 19.18 -4.94
CA ASP A 355 2.10 20.36 -5.75
C ASP A 355 3.08 20.04 -6.90
N GLY A 356 3.43 18.76 -7.08
CA GLY A 356 4.38 18.30 -8.10
C GLY A 356 5.83 18.34 -7.66
N SER A 357 6.16 18.82 -6.46
CA SER A 357 7.53 18.71 -5.94
C SER A 357 7.85 17.27 -5.52
N ILE A 358 9.12 16.89 -5.66
CA ILE A 358 9.66 15.64 -5.11
C ILE A 358 10.75 16.03 -4.12
N VAL A 359 10.51 15.83 -2.83
CA VAL A 359 11.34 16.32 -1.73
C VAL A 359 12.18 15.19 -1.14
N ASN A 360 13.48 15.39 -1.01
CA ASN A 360 14.31 14.52 -0.20
C ASN A 360 14.20 14.93 1.28
N PRO A 361 13.61 14.10 2.17
CA PRO A 361 13.35 14.49 3.55
C PRO A 361 14.62 14.63 4.40
N ASN A 362 15.72 13.97 4.02
CA ASN A 362 17.00 14.09 4.72
C ASN A 362 17.62 15.49 4.57
N SER A 363 17.41 16.13 3.42
CA SER A 363 17.93 17.47 3.14
C SER A 363 16.88 18.59 3.23
N GLY A 364 15.59 18.22 3.23
CA GLY A 364 14.45 19.15 3.12
C GLY A 364 14.35 19.85 1.76
N LYS A 365 15.04 19.34 0.73
CA LYS A 365 15.21 20.00 -0.58
C LYS A 365 14.52 19.23 -1.70
N CYS A 366 14.18 19.94 -2.77
CA CYS A 366 13.45 19.42 -3.91
C CYS A 366 14.40 18.85 -4.97
N LEU A 367 13.97 17.78 -5.64
CA LEU A 367 14.53 17.33 -6.90
C LEU A 367 14.40 18.47 -7.92
N ASP A 368 15.52 18.85 -8.51
CA ASP A 368 15.68 20.08 -9.25
C ASP A 368 16.46 19.80 -10.54
N ALA A 369 15.93 20.25 -11.67
CA ALA A 369 16.70 20.35 -12.90
C ALA A 369 17.60 21.59 -12.83
N THR A 370 18.91 21.35 -12.88
CA THR A 370 19.93 22.37 -12.65
C THR A 370 19.72 23.59 -13.53
N GLU A 371 19.82 24.78 -12.93
CA GLU A 371 19.78 26.08 -13.62
C GLU A 371 18.54 26.32 -14.48
N LEU A 372 17.38 25.80 -14.04
CA LEU A 372 16.13 25.84 -14.80
C LEU A 372 16.21 25.14 -16.18
N GLY A 373 17.23 24.30 -16.37
CA GLY A 373 17.52 23.67 -17.66
C GLY A 373 16.39 22.76 -18.13
N THR A 374 16.15 22.76 -19.43
CA THR A 374 15.10 21.94 -20.07
C THR A 374 15.63 20.99 -21.13
N ALA A 375 16.93 21.02 -21.44
CA ALA A 375 17.53 20.24 -22.52
C ALA A 375 17.85 18.79 -22.12
N ASN A 376 18.06 17.92 -23.10
CA ASN A 376 18.66 16.60 -22.87
C ASN A 376 20.04 16.76 -22.24
N GLY A 377 20.35 15.95 -21.24
CA GLY A 377 21.62 16.00 -20.53
C GLY A 377 21.66 16.97 -19.35
N THR A 378 20.62 17.78 -19.12
CA THR A 378 20.54 18.61 -17.90
C THR A 378 20.60 17.72 -16.68
N ARG A 379 21.61 17.91 -15.82
CA ARG A 379 21.79 17.14 -14.58
C ARG A 379 20.65 17.41 -13.61
N LEU A 380 20.32 16.41 -12.79
CA LEU A 380 19.46 16.59 -11.63
C LEU A 380 20.28 16.78 -10.36
N GLN A 381 19.76 17.63 -9.49
CA GLN A 381 20.34 17.97 -8.20
C GLN A 381 19.22 18.09 -7.15
N ILE A 382 19.61 18.34 -5.91
CA ILE A 382 18.70 18.90 -4.91
C ILE A 382 18.91 20.40 -4.75
N TRP A 383 17.83 21.14 -4.63
CA TRP A 383 17.85 22.57 -4.35
C TRP A 383 16.73 22.95 -3.40
N GLU A 384 16.86 24.09 -2.73
CA GLU A 384 15.79 24.66 -1.93
C GLU A 384 14.47 24.71 -2.70
N CYS A 385 13.41 24.23 -2.08
CA CYS A 385 12.09 24.15 -2.71
C CYS A 385 11.54 25.57 -2.91
N GLY A 386 11.33 25.97 -4.16
CA GLY A 386 10.75 27.26 -4.50
C GLY A 386 9.34 27.45 -3.92
N ARG A 387 9.00 28.69 -3.55
CA ARG A 387 7.66 29.10 -3.12
C ARG A 387 7.30 30.44 -3.77
N PRO A 388 6.56 30.47 -4.90
CA PRO A 388 5.99 29.32 -5.61
C PRO A 388 7.06 28.43 -6.25
N LEU A 389 6.72 27.16 -6.49
CA LEU A 389 7.62 26.21 -7.14
C LEU A 389 7.94 26.65 -8.58
N GLY A 390 9.22 26.62 -8.94
CA GLY A 390 9.67 26.78 -10.32
C GLY A 390 9.38 25.52 -11.14
N GLY A 391 9.15 25.66 -12.45
CA GLY A 391 8.82 24.53 -13.33
C GLY A 391 9.94 23.47 -13.44
N ASN A 392 11.16 23.81 -13.05
CA ASN A 392 12.32 22.91 -12.97
C ASN A 392 12.33 22.03 -11.70
N GLN A 393 11.41 22.28 -10.76
CA GLN A 393 11.18 21.50 -9.54
C GLN A 393 9.78 20.86 -9.52
N GLN A 394 9.04 20.95 -10.63
CA GLN A 394 7.73 20.36 -10.80
C GLN A 394 7.81 19.11 -11.67
N TRP A 395 7.22 18.03 -11.16
CA TRP A 395 7.33 16.70 -11.74
C TRP A 395 5.95 16.04 -11.84
N ARG A 396 5.77 15.20 -12.87
CA ARG A 396 4.60 14.35 -13.08
C ARG A 396 5.05 12.91 -13.10
N LEU A 397 4.38 12.04 -12.35
CA LEU A 397 4.58 10.60 -12.43
C LEU A 397 3.50 10.03 -13.36
N GLY A 398 3.89 9.25 -14.37
CA GLY A 398 2.94 8.65 -15.32
C GLY A 398 3.56 8.23 -16.64
#